data_AF-A0A7W1KPR9-F1
#
_entry.id   AF-A0A7W1KPR9-F1
#
_cell.length_a   1.000
_cell.length_b   1.000
_cell.length_c   1.000
_cell.angle_alpha   90.00
_cell.angle_beta   90.00
_cell.angle_gamma   90.00
#
_symmetry.space_group_name_H-M   'P 1'
#
loop_
_entity.id
_entity.type
_entity.pdbx_description
1 polymer ?
#
loop_
_entity_poly.entity_id
_entity_poly.type
_entity_poly.pdbx_seq_one_letter_code
_entity_poly.pdbx_strand_id
1 'polypeptide(L)'
;MLCLASLGIVYGDIGTSPLYALRECFYGEHAVPPTPANVLGVLSLILWSLILIISVKYLILILRADNRGEGGIRALATLVSDVA
;
A
#
# COMPACT_ATOMS: atom_id res chain seq x y z
N MET A 1 24.37 -0.77 -6.94
CA MET A 1 24.02 -1.79 -5.93
C MET A 1 23.14 -1.22 -4.80
N LEU A 2 23.45 -0.03 -4.26
CA LEU A 2 22.64 0.63 -3.22
C LEU A 2 21.17 0.88 -3.62
N CYS A 3 20.89 1.29 -4.86
CA CYS A 3 19.51 1.49 -5.31
C CYS A 3 18.68 0.20 -5.33
N LEU A 4 19.32 -0.96 -5.55
CA LEU A 4 18.63 -2.24 -5.54
C LEU A 4 18.27 -2.64 -4.10
N ALA A 5 19.18 -2.37 -3.16
CA ALA A 5 18.94 -2.57 -1.73
C ALA A 5 17.84 -1.64 -1.20
N SER A 6 17.85 -0.36 -1.57
CA SER A 6 16.81 0.59 -1.14
C SER A 6 15.44 0.23 -1.71
N LEU A 7 15.36 -0.20 -2.97
CA LEU A 7 14.11 -0.72 -3.54
C LEU A 7 13.62 -1.95 -2.78
N GLY A 8 14.51 -2.89 -2.45
CA GLY A 8 14.16 -4.08 -1.68
C GLY A 8 13.56 -3.77 -0.31
N ILE A 9 14.10 -2.77 0.40
CA ILE A 9 13.58 -2.33 1.71
C ILE A 9 12.18 -1.72 1.56
N VAL A 10 11.98 -0.84 0.57
CA VAL A 10 10.68 -0.17 0.35
C VAL A 10 9.60 -1.16 -0.06
N TYR A 11 9.90 -2.07 -1.00
CA TYR A 11 8.95 -3.12 -1.37
C TYR A 11 8.71 -4.12 -0.22
N GLY A 12 9.72 -4.36 0.63
CA GLY A 12 9.58 -5.14 1.85
C GLY A 12 8.60 -4.51 2.84
N ASP A 13 8.72 -3.22 3.10
CA ASP A 13 7.85 -2.47 4.01
C ASP A 13 6.38 -2.51 3.56
N ILE A 14 6.12 -2.35 2.25
CA ILE A 14 4.78 -2.47 1.65
C ILE A 14 4.17 -3.86 1.92
N GLY A 15 4.98 -4.92 1.92
CA GLY A 15 4.54 -6.30 2.09
C GLY A 15 4.31 -6.74 3.54
N THR A 16 4.83 -6.00 4.52
CA THR A 16 4.67 -6.38 5.95
C THR A 16 3.22 -6.33 6.40
N SER A 17 2.46 -5.32 5.97
CA SER A 17 1.07 -5.10 6.38
C SER A 17 0.13 -6.25 5.94
N PRO A 18 0.15 -6.72 4.67
CA PRO A 18 -0.56 -7.93 4.27
C PRO A 18 -0.18 -9.18 5.06
N LEU A 19 1.10 -9.31 5.44
CA LEU A 19 1.61 -10.48 6.16
C LEU A 19 1.07 -10.52 7.60
N TYR A 20 0.99 -9.37 8.26
CA TYR A 20 0.31 -9.25 9.55
C TYR A 20 -1.20 -9.51 9.44
N ALA A 21 -1.85 -8.96 8.42
CA ALA A 21 -3.28 -9.20 8.20
C ALA A 21 -3.58 -10.69 7.97
N LEU A 22 -2.78 -11.37 7.15
CA LEU A 22 -2.90 -12.81 6.91
C LEU A 22 -2.70 -13.60 8.22
N ARG A 23 -1.69 -13.24 9.02
CA ARG A 23 -1.44 -13.85 10.32
C ARG A 23 -2.65 -13.69 11.25
N GLU A 24 -3.22 -12.50 11.31
CA GLU A 24 -4.39 -12.21 12.17
C GLU A 24 -5.62 -13.01 11.73
N CYS A 25 -5.84 -13.18 10.41
CA CYS A 25 -6.97 -13.96 9.89
C CYS A 25 -6.95 -15.44 10.29
N PHE A 26 -5.77 -16.04 10.50
CA PHE A 26 -5.62 -17.48 10.79
C PHE A 26 -5.15 -17.81 12.20
N TYR A 27 -4.56 -16.84 12.92
CA TYR A 27 -3.98 -17.04 14.26
C TYR A 27 -4.48 -16.04 15.31
N GLY A 28 -5.40 -15.13 14.97
CA GLY A 28 -6.01 -14.17 15.89
C GLY A 28 -7.13 -14.75 16.75
N GLU A 29 -7.68 -13.92 17.64
CA GLU A 29 -8.78 -14.28 18.55
C GLU A 29 -10.06 -14.69 17.79
N HIS A 30 -10.25 -14.17 16.58
CA HIS A 30 -11.35 -14.48 15.66
C HIS A 30 -10.89 -15.29 14.43
N ALA A 31 -9.88 -16.14 14.60
CA ALA A 31 -9.27 -16.89 13.50
C ALA A 31 -10.27 -17.77 12.75
N VAL A 32 -10.23 -17.67 11.43
CA VAL A 32 -11.03 -18.51 10.53
C VAL A 32 -10.27 -19.83 10.31
N PRO A 33 -10.93 -21.00 10.33
CA PRO A 33 -10.26 -22.26 10.05
C PRO A 33 -9.60 -22.22 8.67
N PRO A 34 -8.33 -22.68 8.54
CA PRO A 34 -7.55 -22.64 7.29
C PRO A 34 -8.02 -23.71 6.30
N THR A 35 -9.27 -23.58 5.86
CA THR A 35 -9.81 -24.37 4.76
C THR A 35 -9.36 -23.78 3.42
N PRO A 36 -9.25 -24.57 2.33
CA PRO A 36 -8.86 -24.06 1.03
C PRO A 36 -9.71 -22.88 0.54
N ALA A 37 -11.02 -22.92 0.82
CA ALA A 37 -11.95 -21.84 0.46
C ALA A 37 -11.64 -20.54 1.23
N ASN A 38 -11.39 -20.64 2.53
CA ASN A 38 -11.10 -19.48 3.37
C ASN A 38 -9.73 -18.86 3.03
N VAL A 39 -8.73 -19.71 2.73
CA VAL A 39 -7.40 -19.25 2.31
C VAL A 39 -7.49 -18.46 1.00
N LEU A 40 -8.18 -18.99 -0.01
CA LEU A 40 -8.38 -18.30 -1.27
C LEU A 40 -9.23 -17.03 -1.10
N GLY A 41 -10.24 -17.05 -0.23
CA GLY A 41 -11.06 -15.89 0.10
C GLY A 41 -10.25 -14.75 0.73
N VAL A 42 -9.45 -15.05 1.77
CA VAL A 42 -8.59 -14.07 2.43
C VAL A 42 -7.53 -13.52 1.47
N LEU A 43 -6.88 -14.38 0.68
CA LEU A 43 -5.92 -13.95 -0.34
C LEU A 43 -6.55 -13.00 -1.36
N SER A 44 -7.78 -13.31 -1.82
CA SER A 44 -8.51 -12.46 -2.75
C SER A 44 -8.84 -11.10 -2.13
N LEU A 45 -9.28 -11.06 -0.88
CA LEU A 45 -9.56 -9.81 -0.16
C LEU A 45 -8.31 -8.94 0.00
N ILE A 46 -7.17 -9.54 0.36
CA ILE A 46 -5.89 -8.83 0.46
C ILE A 46 -5.50 -8.26 -0.91
N LEU A 47 -5.59 -9.05 -1.98
CA LEU A 47 -5.27 -8.62 -3.34
C LEU A 47 -6.14 -7.43 -3.78
N TRP A 48 -7.46 -7.57 -3.65
CA TRP A 48 -8.40 -6.52 -4.04
C TRP A 48 -8.27 -5.26 -3.18
N SER A 49 -7.99 -5.40 -1.88
CA SER A 49 -7.72 -4.28 -0.99
C SER A 49 -6.46 -3.51 -1.43
N LEU A 50 -5.36 -4.21 -1.74
CA LEU A 50 -4.13 -3.57 -2.22
C LEU A 50 -4.37 -2.82 -3.54
N ILE A 51 -5.08 -3.44 -4.50
CA ILE A 51 -5.42 -2.80 -5.77
C ILE A 51 -6.25 -1.54 -5.52
N LEU A 52 -7.32 -1.63 -4.70
CA LEU A 52 -8.18 -0.48 -4.40
C LEU A 52 -7.43 0.63 -3.67
N ILE A 53 -6.58 0.31 -2.70
CA ILE A 53 -5.79 1.32 -1.97
C ILE A 53 -4.84 2.02 -2.94
N ILE A 54 -4.10 1.29 -3.78
CA ILE A 54 -3.19 1.88 -4.75
C ILE A 54 -3.96 2.71 -5.79
N SER A 55 -5.03 2.16 -6.35
CA SER A 55 -5.83 2.83 -7.37
C SER A 55 -6.57 4.05 -6.85
N VAL A 56 -7.10 4.03 -5.63
CA VAL A 56 -7.90 5.14 -5.10
C VAL A 56 -7.01 6.12 -4.34
N LYS A 57 -6.31 5.66 -3.30
CA LYS A 57 -5.52 6.56 -2.44
C LYS A 57 -4.31 7.11 -3.19
N TYR A 58 -3.56 6.26 -3.90
CA TYR A 58 -2.31 6.69 -4.53
C TYR A 58 -2.57 7.39 -5.87
N LEU A 59 -3.42 6.87 -6.76
CA LEU A 59 -3.68 7.58 -8.02
C LEU A 59 -4.38 8.92 -7.78
N ILE A 60 -5.37 9.01 -6.89
CA ILE A 60 -6.07 10.29 -6.68
C ILE A 60 -5.17 11.31 -5.98
N LEU A 61 -4.40 10.92 -4.97
CA LEU A 61 -3.59 11.89 -4.23
C LEU A 61 -2.29 12.26 -4.98
N ILE A 62 -1.62 11.28 -5.60
CA ILE A 62 -0.30 11.48 -6.20
C ILE A 62 -0.41 11.96 -7.64
N LEU A 63 -1.36 11.42 -8.44
CA LEU A 63 -1.53 11.87 -9.83
C LEU A 63 -2.39 13.13 -9.94
N ARG A 64 -3.24 13.46 -8.95
CA ARG A 64 -3.92 14.78 -8.94
C ARG A 64 -3.14 15.87 -8.21
N ALA A 65 -2.04 15.55 -7.53
CA ALA A 65 -1.08 16.55 -7.09
C ALA A 65 -0.29 17.07 -8.31
N ASP A 66 -0.96 17.90 -9.11
CA ASP A 66 -0.37 18.70 -10.16
C ASP A 66 -0.35 20.16 -9.70
N ASN A 67 0.82 20.77 -9.63
CA ASN A 67 0.97 22.20 -9.31
C ASN A 67 1.50 22.92 -10.55
N ARG A 68 0.58 23.53 -11.30
CA ARG A 68 0.88 24.43 -12.44
C ARG A 68 1.90 23.87 -13.45
N GLY A 69 1.80 22.59 -13.81
CA GLY A 69 2.60 21.98 -14.88
C GLY A 69 3.88 21.26 -14.46
N GLU A 70 4.19 21.16 -13.16
CA GLU A 70 5.14 20.17 -12.63
C GLU A 70 4.38 19.12 -11.80
N GLY A 71 4.11 17.95 -12.41
CA GLY A 71 3.40 16.86 -11.74
C GLY A 71 4.23 16.16 -10.66
N GLY A 72 3.60 15.75 -9.57
CA GLY A 72 4.17 14.81 -8.58
C GLY A 72 4.75 15.45 -7.31
N ILE A 73 5.80 14.84 -6.74
CA ILE A 73 6.38 15.23 -5.43
C ILE A 73 6.79 16.71 -5.33
N ARG A 74 7.15 17.35 -6.45
CA ARG A 74 7.53 18.77 -6.49
C ARG A 74 6.34 19.72 -6.27
N ALA A 75 5.14 19.32 -6.70
CA ALA A 75 3.88 20.02 -6.40
C ALA A 75 3.54 19.97 -4.91
N LEU A 76 3.76 18.80 -4.27
CA LEU A 76 3.51 18.62 -2.84
C LEU A 76 4.52 19.39 -1.97
N ALA A 77 5.79 19.41 -2.36
CA ALA A 77 6.82 20.19 -1.66
C ALA A 77 6.54 21.70 -1.68
N THR A 78 6.06 22.23 -2.81
CA THR A 78 5.69 23.64 -2.94
C THR A 78 4.44 24.00 -2.11
N LEU A 79 3.42 23.14 -2.06
CA LEU A 79 2.22 23.39 -1.25
C LEU A 79 2.50 23.38 0.27
N VAL A 80 3.41 22.51 0.73
CA VAL A 80 3.83 22.46 2.15
C VAL A 80 4.71 23.65 2.52
N SER A 81 5.58 24.11 1.61
CA SER A 81 6.41 25.29 1.85
C SER A 81 5.63 26.61 1.79
N ASP A 82 4.51 26.68 1.08
CA ASP A 82 3.65 27.88 1.01
C ASP A 82 2.82 28.09 2.29
N VAL A 83 2.64 27.04 3.08
CA VAL A 83 1.91 27.05 4.37
C VAL A 83 2.84 27.30 5.56
N ALA A 84 4.16 27.31 5.36
CA ALA A 84 5.18 27.62 6.37
C ALA A 84 5.63 29.09 6.26
#